data_AF-A0A830E9X4-F1
#
_entry.id   AF-A0A830E9X4-F1
#
_cell.length_a   1.000
_cell.length_b   1.000
_cell.length_c   1.000
_cell.angle_alpha   90.00
_cell.angle_beta   90.00
_cell.angle_gamma   90.00
#
_symmetry.space_group_name_H-M   'P 1'
#
loop_
_entity.id
_entity.type
_entity.pdbx_description
1 polymer ?
#
loop_
_entity_poly.entity_id
_entity_poly.type
_entity_poly.pdbx_seq_one_letter_code
_entity_poly.pdbx_strand_id
1 'polypeptide(L)'
;MSVTDKRDEMRAAREEFAEAQYEFESYAEEFAADVETKADEVDDLVAAISDVRAEMGSTTDAFDRYRDEFAADVGVLRDDIDTQRDVIRELRDAFNTYADTFAADVEDKQDIDDLLAAIAAFRTEMNTTNEAFAAYSDEFNAEIDQFHAATADQRDSFDATADAVAEYREEFHAEGVDSLREAIGDFRAELEATEQGFAAFVRRFYGHEATTEAVAADTEAESAEIDTDVDADAEASPDDTDVDADAETSPDDTDVDADAEASPDDTDVDADAEASPDDTDVDARGVEADTDPVEAEPPAQDAAGGPANVSDETGEEHVTEEAPENMIECRMCGEYYKAITEPHLQTHDMTIQDYRDEFGDDAPLRPND
;
A
#
# COMPACT_ATOMS: atom_id res chain seq x y z
N MET A 1 -48.72 -115.54 -99.68
CA MET A 1 -49.45 -114.68 -98.72
C MET A 1 -50.93 -114.82 -99.00
N SER A 2 -51.67 -115.36 -98.05
CA SER A 2 -53.13 -115.36 -98.06
C SER A 2 -53.65 -113.95 -97.74
N VAL A 3 -54.88 -113.63 -98.15
CA VAL A 3 -55.54 -112.35 -97.77
C VAL A 3 -55.62 -112.20 -96.25
N THR A 4 -55.68 -113.32 -95.53
CA THR A 4 -55.63 -113.37 -94.06
C THR A 4 -54.28 -112.88 -93.53
N ASP A 5 -53.15 -113.32 -94.12
CA ASP A 5 -51.80 -112.87 -93.73
C ASP A 5 -51.67 -111.35 -93.89
N LYS A 6 -52.17 -110.80 -95.00
CA LYS A 6 -52.10 -109.34 -95.27
C LYS A 6 -52.97 -108.53 -94.32
N ARG A 7 -54.10 -109.09 -93.89
CA ARG A 7 -55.00 -108.46 -92.93
C ARG A 7 -54.42 -108.47 -91.52
N ASP A 8 -53.73 -109.55 -91.14
CA ASP A 8 -53.06 -109.66 -89.86
C ASP A 8 -51.80 -108.78 -89.81
N GLU A 9 -51.06 -108.65 -90.92
CA GLU A 9 -49.94 -107.69 -91.07
C GLU A 9 -50.41 -106.22 -90.99
N MET A 10 -51.54 -105.87 -91.62
CA MET A 10 -52.17 -104.54 -91.48
C MET A 10 -52.71 -104.28 -90.07
N ARG A 11 -53.11 -105.33 -89.35
CA ARG A 11 -53.55 -105.22 -87.95
C ARG A 11 -52.36 -104.95 -87.04
N ALA A 12 -51.28 -105.72 -87.20
CA ALA A 12 -50.02 -105.51 -86.50
C ALA A 12 -49.43 -104.12 -86.77
N ALA A 13 -49.42 -103.65 -88.03
CA ALA A 13 -48.97 -102.30 -88.37
C ALA A 13 -49.87 -101.20 -87.78
N ARG A 14 -51.17 -101.46 -87.62
CA ARG A 14 -52.09 -100.54 -86.92
C ARG A 14 -51.86 -100.51 -85.43
N GLU A 15 -51.51 -101.65 -84.84
CA GLU A 15 -51.16 -101.79 -83.43
C GLU A 15 -49.82 -101.09 -83.15
N GLU A 16 -48.78 -101.31 -83.96
CA GLU A 16 -47.51 -100.57 -83.89
C GLU A 16 -47.70 -99.06 -84.08
N PHE A 17 -48.55 -98.65 -85.02
CA PHE A 17 -48.83 -97.22 -85.22
C PHE A 17 -49.58 -96.63 -84.02
N ALA A 18 -50.54 -97.35 -83.44
CA ALA A 18 -51.24 -96.91 -82.24
C ALA A 18 -50.30 -96.84 -81.02
N GLU A 19 -49.36 -97.78 -80.90
CA GLU A 19 -48.33 -97.79 -79.86
C GLU A 19 -47.35 -96.63 -80.02
N ALA A 20 -46.85 -96.38 -81.23
CA ALA A 20 -46.00 -95.21 -81.52
C ALA A 20 -46.75 -93.89 -81.31
N GLN A 21 -48.04 -93.84 -81.63
CA GLN A 21 -48.86 -92.66 -81.38
C GLN A 21 -49.04 -92.43 -79.88
N TYR A 22 -49.23 -93.49 -79.09
CA TYR A 22 -49.32 -93.43 -77.63
C TYR A 22 -47.99 -93.02 -76.99
N GLU A 23 -46.86 -93.58 -77.43
CA GLU A 23 -45.52 -93.17 -76.96
C GLU A 23 -45.24 -91.71 -77.29
N PHE A 24 -45.63 -91.25 -78.48
CA PHE A 24 -45.45 -89.85 -78.87
C PHE A 24 -46.32 -88.90 -78.05
N GLU A 25 -47.57 -89.27 -77.77
CA GLU A 25 -48.49 -88.48 -76.93
C GLU A 25 -47.96 -88.42 -75.49
N SER A 26 -47.48 -89.54 -74.95
CA SER A 26 -46.79 -89.60 -73.65
C SER A 26 -45.54 -88.71 -73.59
N TYR A 27 -44.71 -88.72 -74.65
CA TYR A 27 -43.53 -87.86 -74.72
C TYR A 27 -43.90 -86.37 -74.83
N ALA A 28 -44.96 -86.06 -75.59
CA ALA A 28 -45.45 -84.68 -75.70
C ALA A 28 -46.00 -84.17 -74.36
N GLU A 29 -46.69 -85.01 -73.59
CA GLU A 29 -47.14 -84.70 -72.23
C GLU A 29 -45.96 -84.50 -71.27
N GLU A 30 -44.95 -85.38 -71.30
CA GLU A 30 -43.73 -85.24 -70.49
C GLU A 30 -42.97 -83.96 -70.85
N PHE A 31 -42.81 -83.66 -72.14
CA PHE A 31 -42.16 -82.43 -72.61
C PHE A 31 -42.95 -81.18 -72.20
N ALA A 32 -44.28 -81.21 -72.27
CA ALA A 32 -45.11 -80.10 -71.80
C ALA A 32 -44.92 -79.87 -70.30
N ALA A 33 -44.90 -80.94 -69.50
CA ALA A 33 -44.65 -80.86 -68.06
C ALA A 33 -43.23 -80.35 -67.73
N ASP A 34 -42.21 -80.73 -68.50
CA ASP A 34 -40.84 -80.21 -68.35
C ASP A 34 -40.77 -78.71 -68.70
N VAL A 35 -41.45 -78.30 -69.78
CA VAL A 35 -41.54 -76.87 -70.16
C VAL A 35 -42.27 -76.05 -69.09
N GLU A 36 -43.36 -76.56 -68.51
CA GLU A 36 -44.04 -75.89 -67.39
C GLU A 36 -43.13 -75.80 -66.16
N THR A 37 -42.45 -76.88 -65.79
CA THR A 37 -41.47 -76.88 -64.69
C THR A 37 -40.36 -75.86 -64.94
N LYS A 38 -39.85 -75.75 -66.18
CA LYS A 38 -38.83 -74.78 -66.55
C LYS A 38 -39.34 -73.34 -66.59
N ALA A 39 -40.60 -73.14 -66.97
CA ALA A 39 -41.23 -71.82 -66.89
C ALA A 39 -41.32 -71.37 -65.44
N ASP A 40 -41.77 -72.25 -64.53
CA ASP A 40 -41.83 -71.97 -63.09
C ASP A 40 -40.43 -71.67 -62.51
N GLU A 41 -39.40 -72.45 -62.86
CA GLU A 41 -38.01 -72.18 -62.44
C GLU A 41 -37.49 -70.81 -62.92
N VAL A 42 -37.85 -70.40 -64.15
CA VAL A 42 -37.46 -69.09 -64.69
C VAL A 42 -38.19 -67.97 -63.98
N ASP A 43 -39.47 -68.14 -63.68
CA ASP A 43 -40.25 -67.15 -62.93
C ASP A 43 -39.71 -66.98 -61.50
N ASP A 44 -39.34 -68.08 -60.84
CA ASP A 44 -38.65 -68.07 -59.54
C ASP A 44 -37.30 -67.33 -59.61
N LEU A 45 -36.51 -67.58 -60.66
CA LEU A 45 -35.23 -66.89 -60.86
C LEU A 45 -35.43 -65.39 -61.10
N VAL A 46 -36.44 -65.01 -61.88
CA VAL A 46 -36.78 -63.60 -62.14
C VAL A 46 -37.24 -62.90 -60.87
N ALA A 47 -38.03 -63.58 -60.04
CA ALA A 47 -38.42 -63.10 -58.72
C ALA A 47 -37.18 -62.88 -57.83
N ALA A 48 -36.30 -63.87 -57.73
CA ALA A 48 -35.06 -63.76 -56.95
C ALA A 48 -34.14 -62.63 -57.43
N ILE A 49 -34.00 -62.42 -58.75
CA ILE A 49 -33.24 -61.28 -59.30
C ILE A 49 -33.89 -59.95 -58.94
N SER A 50 -35.22 -59.89 -58.93
CA SER A 50 -35.96 -58.68 -58.56
C SER A 50 -35.78 -58.36 -57.08
N ASP A 51 -35.78 -59.37 -56.21
CA ASP A 51 -35.52 -59.23 -54.78
C ASP A 51 -34.10 -58.72 -54.50
N VAL A 52 -33.07 -59.29 -55.15
CA VAL A 52 -31.68 -58.82 -55.02
C VAL A 52 -31.53 -57.37 -55.49
N ARG A 53 -32.20 -56.98 -56.59
CA ARG A 53 -32.18 -55.58 -57.04
C ARG A 53 -32.85 -54.63 -56.06
N ALA A 54 -33.95 -55.07 -55.43
CA ALA A 54 -34.62 -54.29 -54.39
C ALA A 54 -33.71 -54.12 -53.16
N GLU A 55 -33.02 -55.18 -52.74
CA GLU A 55 -32.05 -55.15 -51.64
C GLU A 55 -30.86 -54.22 -51.94
N MET A 56 -30.30 -54.28 -53.16
CA MET A 56 -29.24 -53.36 -53.60
C MET A 56 -29.73 -51.91 -53.64
N GLY A 57 -30.96 -51.67 -54.08
CA GLY A 57 -31.59 -50.35 -54.06
C GLY A 57 -31.71 -49.81 -52.64
N SER A 58 -32.27 -50.61 -51.73
CA SER A 58 -32.38 -50.25 -50.31
C SER A 58 -31.02 -49.99 -49.66
N THR A 59 -30.00 -50.76 -50.02
CA THR A 59 -28.62 -50.58 -49.52
C THR A 59 -28.01 -49.27 -50.04
N THR A 60 -28.22 -48.97 -51.32
CA THR A 60 -27.77 -47.71 -51.93
C THR A 60 -28.43 -46.50 -51.26
N ASP A 61 -29.74 -46.55 -51.05
CA ASP A 61 -30.49 -45.50 -50.34
C ASP A 61 -30.01 -45.31 -48.90
N ALA A 62 -29.60 -46.39 -48.22
CA ALA A 62 -29.01 -46.32 -46.89
C ALA A 62 -27.63 -45.65 -46.90
N PHE A 63 -26.77 -45.97 -47.87
CA PHE A 63 -25.47 -45.33 -48.03
C PHE A 63 -25.58 -43.84 -48.38
N ASP A 64 -26.51 -43.47 -49.26
CA ASP A 64 -26.75 -42.07 -49.60
C ASP A 64 -27.22 -41.28 -48.38
N ARG A 65 -28.15 -41.84 -47.58
CA ARG A 65 -28.58 -41.22 -46.31
C ARG A 65 -27.40 -41.03 -45.35
N TYR A 66 -26.60 -42.07 -45.13
CA TYR A 66 -25.43 -41.99 -44.25
C TYR A 66 -24.43 -40.94 -44.73
N ARG A 67 -24.17 -40.87 -46.05
CA ARG A 67 -23.28 -39.85 -46.62
C ARG A 67 -23.80 -38.45 -46.35
N ASP A 68 -25.09 -38.23 -46.54
CA ASP A 68 -25.70 -36.91 -46.37
C ASP A 68 -25.72 -36.49 -44.88
N GLU A 69 -25.99 -37.44 -43.97
CA GLU A 69 -25.86 -37.25 -42.51
C GLU A 69 -24.41 -36.91 -42.12
N PHE A 70 -23.43 -37.70 -42.58
CA PHE A 70 -22.02 -37.45 -42.33
C PHE A 70 -21.56 -36.08 -42.86
N ALA A 71 -22.03 -35.68 -44.05
CA ALA A 71 -21.72 -34.37 -44.61
C ALA A 71 -22.32 -33.23 -43.77
N ALA A 72 -23.52 -33.41 -43.22
CA ALA A 72 -24.14 -32.46 -42.31
C ALA A 72 -23.36 -32.35 -41.00
N ASP A 73 -22.98 -33.47 -40.38
CA ASP A 73 -22.20 -33.50 -39.15
C ASP A 73 -20.83 -32.84 -39.31
N VAL A 74 -20.13 -33.12 -40.43
CA VAL A 74 -18.86 -32.44 -40.76
C VAL A 74 -19.06 -30.95 -41.00
N GLY A 75 -20.22 -30.54 -41.53
CA GLY A 75 -20.60 -29.13 -41.65
C GLY A 75 -20.70 -28.46 -40.28
N VAL A 76 -21.48 -29.04 -39.37
CA VAL A 76 -21.63 -28.56 -38.00
C VAL A 76 -20.29 -28.46 -37.28
N LEU A 77 -19.45 -29.50 -37.37
CA LEU A 77 -18.13 -29.49 -36.74
C LEU A 77 -17.23 -28.37 -37.27
N ARG A 78 -17.30 -28.04 -38.56
CA ARG A 78 -16.52 -26.92 -39.13
C ARG A 78 -17.02 -25.58 -38.61
N ASP A 79 -18.33 -25.40 -38.56
CA ASP A 79 -18.93 -24.18 -38.02
C ASP A 79 -18.56 -23.98 -36.54
N ASP A 80 -18.55 -25.07 -35.75
CA ASP A 80 -18.10 -25.05 -34.36
C ASP A 80 -16.61 -24.69 -34.23
N ILE A 81 -15.73 -25.27 -35.07
CA ILE A 81 -14.30 -24.95 -35.08
C ILE A 81 -14.07 -23.48 -35.45
N ASP A 82 -14.80 -22.95 -36.43
CA ASP A 82 -14.65 -21.55 -36.82
C ASP A 82 -15.16 -20.61 -35.72
N THR A 83 -16.26 -20.96 -35.06
CA THR A 83 -16.75 -20.25 -33.85
C THR A 83 -15.69 -20.25 -32.74
N GLN A 84 -15.09 -21.41 -32.43
CA GLN A 84 -14.02 -21.48 -31.42
C GLN A 84 -12.79 -20.65 -31.79
N ARG A 85 -12.42 -20.64 -33.07
CA ARG A 85 -11.30 -19.80 -33.55
C ARG A 85 -11.61 -18.32 -33.39
N ASP A 86 -12.85 -17.89 -33.61
CA ASP A 86 -13.25 -16.50 -33.39
C ASP A 86 -13.16 -16.13 -31.91
N VAL A 87 -13.63 -16.99 -31.00
CA VAL A 87 -13.49 -16.79 -29.55
C VAL A 87 -12.01 -16.68 -29.14
N ILE A 88 -11.13 -17.53 -29.68
CA ILE A 88 -9.68 -17.46 -29.39
C ILE A 88 -9.06 -16.15 -29.89
N ARG A 89 -9.51 -15.63 -31.05
CA ARG A 89 -9.04 -14.33 -31.57
C ARG A 89 -9.50 -13.19 -30.68
N GLU A 90 -10.78 -13.19 -30.28
CA GLU A 90 -11.34 -12.19 -29.37
C GLU A 90 -10.61 -12.17 -28.02
N LEU A 91 -10.36 -13.35 -27.44
CA LEU A 91 -9.60 -13.47 -26.19
C LEU A 91 -8.18 -12.91 -26.32
N ARG A 92 -7.51 -13.17 -27.46
CA ARG A 92 -6.17 -12.64 -27.75
C ARG A 92 -6.17 -11.13 -27.86
N ASP A 93 -7.15 -10.55 -28.55
CA ASP A 93 -7.26 -9.10 -28.73
C ASP A 93 -7.55 -8.41 -27.38
N ALA A 94 -8.40 -9.02 -26.54
CA ALA A 94 -8.65 -8.56 -25.18
C ALA A 94 -7.36 -8.61 -24.31
N PHE A 95 -6.60 -9.70 -24.39
CA PHE A 95 -5.34 -9.84 -23.66
C PHE A 95 -4.29 -8.82 -24.12
N ASN A 96 -4.15 -8.58 -25.42
CA ASN A 96 -3.24 -7.56 -25.95
C ASN A 96 -3.65 -6.15 -25.47
N THR A 97 -4.95 -5.85 -25.49
CA THR A 97 -5.47 -4.57 -24.97
C THR A 97 -5.15 -4.40 -23.49
N TYR A 98 -5.33 -5.45 -22.69
CA TYR A 98 -4.95 -5.44 -21.28
C TYR A 98 -3.44 -5.24 -21.09
N ALA A 99 -2.61 -5.93 -21.87
CA ALA A 99 -1.17 -5.82 -21.81
C ALA A 99 -0.67 -4.40 -22.16
N ASP A 100 -1.28 -3.76 -23.17
CA ASP A 100 -0.97 -2.37 -23.54
C ASP A 100 -1.35 -1.39 -22.43
N THR A 101 -2.54 -1.54 -21.82
CA THR A 101 -2.95 -0.73 -20.67
C THR A 101 -2.02 -0.93 -19.48
N PHE A 102 -1.67 -2.18 -19.16
CA PHE A 102 -0.74 -2.48 -18.07
C PHE A 102 0.64 -1.86 -18.31
N ALA A 103 1.15 -1.90 -19.54
CA ALA A 103 2.43 -1.28 -19.88
C ALA A 103 2.39 0.25 -19.70
N ALA A 104 1.29 0.90 -20.10
CA ALA A 104 1.10 2.33 -19.90
C ALA A 104 1.00 2.70 -18.41
N ASP A 105 0.23 1.93 -17.62
CA ASP A 105 0.12 2.15 -16.17
C ASP A 105 1.48 2.00 -15.47
N VAL A 106 2.30 1.02 -15.89
CA VAL A 106 3.65 0.83 -15.35
C VAL A 106 4.56 2.01 -15.73
N GLU A 107 4.47 2.53 -16.96
CA GLU A 107 5.22 3.71 -17.39
C GLU A 107 4.83 4.94 -16.55
N ASP A 108 3.53 5.19 -16.38
CA ASP A 108 3.00 6.28 -15.55
C ASP A 108 3.41 6.16 -14.07
N LYS A 109 3.49 4.95 -13.52
CA LYS A 109 3.93 4.72 -12.14
C LYS A 109 5.45 4.78 -11.97
N GLN A 110 6.20 4.49 -13.02
CA GLN A 110 7.66 4.62 -13.03
C GLN A 110 8.10 6.06 -13.27
N ASP A 111 7.24 6.91 -13.82
CA ASP A 111 7.46 8.35 -13.92
C ASP A 111 7.44 9.00 -12.53
N ILE A 112 8.60 8.99 -11.89
CA ILE A 112 8.85 9.61 -10.58
C ILE A 112 9.55 10.97 -10.70
N ASP A 113 9.68 11.51 -11.92
CA ASP A 113 10.45 12.74 -12.16
C ASP A 113 9.83 13.93 -11.43
N ASP A 114 8.51 14.02 -11.39
CA ASP A 114 7.77 15.05 -10.64
C ASP A 114 8.01 14.94 -9.13
N LEU A 115 8.04 13.72 -8.58
CA LEU A 115 8.34 13.49 -7.16
C LEU A 115 9.78 13.88 -6.84
N LEU A 116 10.73 13.51 -7.70
CA LEU A 116 12.14 13.87 -7.53
C LEU A 116 12.34 15.39 -7.63
N ALA A 117 11.63 16.06 -8.54
CA ALA A 117 11.63 17.51 -8.65
C ALA A 117 11.07 18.19 -7.39
N ALA A 118 9.96 17.68 -6.85
CA ALA A 118 9.37 18.17 -5.61
C ALA A 118 10.33 18.00 -4.41
N ILE A 119 10.99 16.85 -4.27
CA ILE A 119 11.99 16.60 -3.22
C ILE A 119 13.18 17.56 -3.36
N ALA A 120 13.65 17.82 -4.58
CA ALA A 120 14.74 18.75 -4.83
C ALA A 120 14.37 20.20 -4.47
N ALA A 121 13.14 20.62 -4.80
CA ALA A 121 12.60 21.92 -4.41
C ALA A 121 12.52 22.05 -2.88
N PHE A 122 11.96 21.06 -2.19
CA PHE A 122 11.86 21.04 -0.74
C PHE A 122 13.24 21.11 -0.05
N ARG A 123 14.24 20.36 -0.55
CA ARG A 123 15.61 20.44 -0.04
C ARG A 123 16.22 21.82 -0.20
N THR A 124 15.92 22.50 -1.32
CA THR A 124 16.40 23.87 -1.57
C THR A 124 15.79 24.85 -0.58
N GLU A 125 14.49 24.72 -0.30
CA GLU A 125 13.79 25.54 0.69
C GLU A 125 14.33 25.33 2.11
N MET A 126 14.55 24.08 2.51
CA MET A 126 15.16 23.75 3.81
C MET A 126 16.57 24.34 3.96
N ASN A 127 17.39 24.27 2.91
CA ASN A 127 18.72 24.88 2.93
C ASN A 127 18.64 26.40 3.04
N THR A 128 17.75 27.05 2.29
CA THR A 128 17.52 28.50 2.35
C THR A 128 17.09 28.92 3.76
N THR A 129 16.19 28.15 4.37
CA THR A 129 15.72 28.39 5.74
C THR A 129 16.85 28.26 6.76
N ASN A 130 17.70 27.23 6.64
CA ASN A 130 18.86 27.06 7.52
C ASN A 130 19.88 28.19 7.37
N GLU A 131 20.13 28.66 6.15
CA GLU A 131 20.99 29.81 5.90
C GLU A 131 20.44 31.09 6.54
N ALA A 132 19.12 31.31 6.48
CA ALA A 132 18.47 32.43 7.15
C ALA A 132 18.62 32.37 8.69
N PHE A 133 18.43 31.19 9.30
CA PHE A 133 18.65 31.01 10.74
C PHE A 133 20.10 31.22 11.16
N ALA A 134 21.06 30.77 10.34
CA ALA A 134 22.48 31.02 10.59
C ALA A 134 22.79 32.51 10.54
N ALA A 135 22.30 33.22 9.52
CA ALA A 135 22.48 34.67 9.38
C ALA A 135 21.88 35.45 10.56
N TYR A 136 20.66 35.09 10.99
CA TYR A 136 20.03 35.69 12.18
C TYR A 136 20.85 35.43 13.45
N SER A 137 21.38 34.22 13.62
CA SER A 137 22.20 33.87 14.79
C SER A 137 23.50 34.68 14.81
N ASP A 138 24.14 34.88 13.65
CA ASP A 138 25.34 35.70 13.52
C ASP A 138 25.05 37.18 13.83
N GLU A 139 23.94 37.73 13.33
CA GLU A 139 23.49 39.10 13.62
C GLU A 139 23.21 39.30 15.11
N PHE A 140 22.44 38.39 15.71
CA PHE A 140 22.13 38.43 17.14
C PHE A 140 23.39 38.40 18.01
N ASN A 141 24.36 37.53 17.70
CA ASN A 141 25.61 37.48 18.44
C ASN A 141 26.41 38.79 18.31
N ALA A 142 26.43 39.40 17.12
CA ALA A 142 27.09 40.68 16.90
C ALA A 142 26.43 41.82 17.71
N GLU A 143 25.10 41.83 17.81
CA GLU A 143 24.38 42.79 18.64
C GLU A 143 24.68 42.60 20.14
N ILE A 144 24.75 41.36 20.62
CA ILE A 144 25.14 41.06 22.01
C ILE A 144 26.57 41.54 22.30
N ASP A 145 27.51 41.30 21.38
CA ASP A 145 28.88 41.79 21.51
C ASP A 145 28.95 43.32 21.54
N GLN A 146 28.15 43.99 20.70
CA GLN A 146 28.03 45.45 20.71
C GLN A 146 27.45 45.97 22.03
N PHE A 147 26.40 45.31 22.54
CA PHE A 147 25.80 45.66 23.82
C PHE A 147 26.78 45.51 24.99
N HIS A 148 27.55 44.42 25.01
CA HIS A 148 28.60 44.22 26.01
C HIS A 148 29.69 45.30 25.92
N ALA A 149 30.13 45.66 24.71
CA ALA A 149 31.10 46.74 24.53
C ALA A 149 30.55 48.08 25.05
N ALA A 150 29.30 48.43 24.70
CA ALA A 150 28.66 49.65 25.19
C ALA A 150 28.49 49.68 26.72
N THR A 151 28.18 48.53 27.33
CA THR A 151 28.07 48.39 28.79
C THR A 151 29.43 48.56 29.47
N ALA A 152 30.50 48.03 28.88
CA ALA A 152 31.86 48.22 29.37
C ALA A 152 32.29 49.70 29.29
N ASP A 153 32.05 50.36 28.15
CA ASP A 153 32.33 51.79 27.98
C ASP A 153 31.55 52.64 29.00
N GLN A 154 30.28 52.30 29.26
CA GLN A 154 29.46 52.99 30.26
C GLN A 154 30.02 52.80 31.68
N ARG A 155 30.46 51.60 32.01
CA ARG A 155 31.09 51.31 33.30
C ARG A 155 32.38 52.11 33.49
N ASP A 156 33.25 52.13 32.47
CA ASP A 156 34.50 52.90 32.50
C ASP A 156 34.22 54.40 32.66
N SER A 157 33.15 54.92 32.02
CA SER A 157 32.70 56.30 32.20
C SER A 157 32.20 56.60 33.62
N PHE A 158 31.52 55.65 34.26
CA PHE A 158 31.09 55.79 35.67
C PHE A 158 32.27 55.75 36.62
N ASP A 159 33.21 54.82 36.42
CA ASP A 159 34.44 54.71 37.22
C ASP A 159 35.24 56.02 37.12
N ALA A 160 35.41 56.58 35.91
CA ALA A 160 36.05 57.88 35.72
C ALA A 160 35.30 59.04 36.40
N THR A 161 33.96 59.02 36.41
CA THR A 161 33.15 60.02 37.12
C THR A 161 33.30 59.88 38.64
N ALA A 162 33.34 58.65 39.15
CA ALA A 162 33.54 58.36 40.56
C ALA A 162 34.92 58.85 41.04
N ASP A 163 35.96 58.59 40.25
CA ASP A 163 37.32 59.10 40.50
C ASP A 163 37.36 60.63 40.53
N ALA A 164 36.73 61.29 39.54
CA ALA A 164 36.66 62.76 39.49
C ALA A 164 35.90 63.36 40.69
N VAL A 165 34.82 62.72 41.16
CA VAL A 165 34.09 63.14 42.36
C VAL A 165 34.92 62.92 43.62
N ALA A 166 35.70 61.85 43.69
CA ALA A 166 36.60 61.59 44.81
C ALA A 166 37.72 62.65 44.87
N GLU A 167 38.31 63.00 43.73
CA GLU A 167 39.30 64.08 43.61
C GLU A 167 38.70 65.43 44.01
N TYR A 168 37.53 65.79 43.49
CA TYR A 168 36.82 67.02 43.87
C TYR A 168 36.54 67.07 45.38
N ARG A 169 36.14 65.94 45.98
CA ARG A 169 35.88 65.84 47.42
C ARG A 169 37.16 66.06 48.22
N GLU A 170 38.27 65.46 47.80
CA GLU A 170 39.58 65.66 48.44
C GLU A 170 40.03 67.12 48.35
N GLU A 171 39.98 67.73 47.16
CA GLU A 171 40.31 69.15 46.95
C GLU A 171 39.41 70.07 47.79
N PHE A 172 38.09 69.87 47.75
CA PHE A 172 37.14 70.68 48.51
C PHE A 172 37.37 70.57 50.02
N HIS A 173 37.61 69.37 50.55
CA HIS A 173 37.86 69.18 51.97
C HIS A 173 39.25 69.70 52.39
N ALA A 174 40.30 69.31 51.68
CA ALA A 174 41.68 69.63 52.04
C ALA A 174 42.02 71.10 51.81
N GLU A 175 41.57 71.69 50.71
CA GLU A 175 41.88 73.08 50.39
C GLU A 175 40.80 74.04 50.85
N GLY A 176 39.53 73.70 50.64
CA GLY A 176 38.42 74.58 50.98
C GLY A 176 38.08 74.57 52.47
N VAL A 177 37.65 73.41 52.97
CA VAL A 177 37.11 73.27 54.33
C VAL A 177 38.21 73.40 55.38
N ASP A 178 39.35 72.73 55.19
CA ASP A 178 40.45 72.78 56.17
C ASP A 178 41.10 74.17 56.21
N SER A 179 41.29 74.85 55.06
CA SER A 179 41.76 76.24 55.06
C SER A 179 40.76 77.19 55.73
N LEU A 180 39.46 77.03 55.46
CA LEU A 180 38.43 77.82 56.15
C LEU A 180 38.44 77.55 57.66
N ARG A 181 38.60 76.29 58.07
CA ARG A 181 38.67 75.89 59.47
C ARG A 181 39.90 76.48 60.16
N GLU A 182 41.05 76.48 59.49
CA GLU A 182 42.28 77.12 59.97
C GLU A 182 42.08 78.63 60.10
N ALA A 183 41.51 79.29 59.08
CA ALA A 183 41.19 80.72 59.13
C ALA A 183 40.23 81.09 60.28
N ILE A 184 39.23 80.25 60.55
CA ILE A 184 38.33 80.41 61.71
C ILE A 184 39.10 80.22 63.03
N GLY A 185 39.99 79.24 63.08
CA GLY A 185 40.88 78.99 64.23
C GLY A 185 41.77 80.18 64.54
N ASP A 186 42.42 80.73 63.52
CA ASP A 186 43.26 81.93 63.61
C ASP A 186 42.46 83.15 64.06
N PHE A 187 41.28 83.37 63.46
CA PHE A 187 40.39 84.47 63.86
C PHE A 187 39.95 84.33 65.33
N ARG A 188 39.61 83.12 65.78
CA ARG A 188 39.28 82.86 67.19
C ARG A 188 40.47 83.16 68.10
N ALA A 189 41.69 82.76 67.72
CA ALA A 189 42.89 83.06 68.49
C ALA A 189 43.17 84.57 68.56
N GLU A 190 42.95 85.31 67.46
CA GLU A 190 43.05 86.78 67.45
C GLU A 190 42.01 87.43 68.38
N LEU A 191 40.78 86.90 68.40
CA LEU A 191 39.71 87.37 69.26
C LEU A 191 40.03 87.09 70.74
N GLU A 192 40.51 85.89 71.07
CA GLU A 192 40.99 85.55 72.42
C GLU A 192 42.16 86.42 72.85
N ALA A 193 43.12 86.70 71.96
CA ALA A 193 44.23 87.61 72.24
C ALA A 193 43.74 89.05 72.48
N THR A 194 42.76 89.49 71.70
CA THR A 194 42.11 90.80 71.86
C THR A 194 41.35 90.87 73.18
N GLU A 195 40.62 89.83 73.55
CA GLU A 195 39.91 89.71 74.82
C GLU A 195 40.89 89.71 76.00
N GLN A 196 41.98 88.92 75.93
CA GLN A 196 43.04 88.94 76.95
C GLN A 196 43.70 90.32 77.04
N GLY A 197 43.96 90.98 75.91
CA GLY A 197 44.46 92.35 75.86
C GLY A 197 43.50 93.35 76.50
N PHE A 198 42.21 93.21 76.25
CA PHE A 198 41.16 94.01 76.88
C PHE A 198 41.05 93.73 78.38
N ALA A 199 41.07 92.47 78.80
CA ALA A 199 41.08 92.07 80.21
C ALA A 199 42.32 92.63 80.94
N ALA A 200 43.50 92.59 80.31
CA ALA A 200 44.71 93.21 80.83
C ALA A 200 44.61 94.74 80.90
N PHE A 201 44.01 95.38 79.89
CA PHE A 201 43.72 96.81 79.88
C PHE A 201 42.76 97.19 81.01
N VAL A 202 41.64 96.48 81.18
CA VAL A 202 40.67 96.67 82.27
C VAL A 202 41.36 96.49 83.62
N ARG A 203 42.18 95.43 83.79
CA ARG A 203 42.96 95.18 85.01
C ARG A 203 43.92 96.34 85.32
N ARG A 204 44.57 96.91 84.30
CA ARG A 204 45.49 98.06 84.43
C ARG A 204 44.76 99.38 84.69
N PHE A 205 43.61 99.59 84.08
CA PHE A 205 42.85 100.85 84.14
C PHE A 205 42.03 100.96 85.43
N TYR A 206 41.44 99.85 85.89
CA TYR A 206 40.59 99.82 87.09
C TYR A 206 41.29 99.31 88.37
N GLY A 207 42.53 98.80 88.30
CA GLY A 207 43.39 98.63 89.46
C GLY A 207 42.87 97.68 90.57
N HIS A 208 42.27 96.56 90.21
CA HIS A 208 41.89 95.50 91.16
C HIS A 208 42.22 94.10 90.63
N GLU A 209 42.80 93.27 91.50
CA GLU A 209 42.63 91.82 91.47
C GLU A 209 41.14 91.56 91.73
N ALA A 210 40.34 91.48 90.67
CA ALA A 210 39.08 90.77 90.76
C ALA A 210 39.45 89.29 90.93
N THR A 211 39.47 88.82 92.18
CA THR A 211 39.41 87.40 92.47
C THR A 211 38.21 86.84 91.70
N THR A 212 38.41 85.67 91.09
CA THR A 212 37.45 84.89 90.31
C THR A 212 36.22 84.42 91.11
N GLU A 213 35.91 85.04 92.24
CA GLU A 213 34.81 84.72 93.17
C GLU A 213 33.64 85.72 93.13
N ALA A 214 33.72 86.81 92.37
CA ALA A 214 32.66 87.84 92.32
C ALA A 214 32.01 88.06 90.93
N VAL A 215 32.33 87.23 89.93
CA VAL A 215 31.59 87.15 88.66
C VAL A 215 30.95 85.76 88.48
N ALA A 216 31.01 84.92 89.52
CA ALA A 216 30.24 83.66 89.61
C ALA A 216 28.83 83.86 90.23
N ALA A 217 28.42 85.11 90.49
CA ALA A 217 27.18 85.43 91.22
C ALA A 217 26.18 86.31 90.44
N ASP A 218 26.42 86.56 89.15
CA ASP A 218 25.43 87.19 88.24
C ASP A 218 25.37 86.44 86.90
N THR A 219 25.57 85.12 86.99
CA THR A 219 25.35 84.12 85.92
C THR A 219 24.19 83.21 86.33
N GLU A 220 23.17 83.80 86.93
CA GLU A 220 21.95 83.14 87.41
C GLU A 220 20.74 83.95 86.94
N ALA A 221 20.58 84.08 85.62
CA ALA A 221 19.29 84.39 84.99
C ALA A 221 19.39 84.20 83.47
N GLU A 222 18.56 83.30 82.95
CA GLU A 222 18.28 83.07 81.53
C GLU A 222 19.32 82.28 80.72
N SER A 223 19.66 81.08 81.20
CA SER A 223 19.61 79.91 80.30
C SER A 223 18.14 79.59 80.02
N ALA A 224 17.49 80.42 79.20
CA ALA A 224 16.24 80.05 78.58
C ALA A 224 16.59 79.04 77.49
N GLU A 225 16.33 77.77 77.79
CA GLU A 225 15.89 76.70 76.89
C GLU A 225 15.65 77.24 75.46
N ILE A 226 16.67 77.20 74.61
CA ILE A 226 16.46 77.16 73.17
C ILE A 226 16.60 75.69 72.78
N ASP A 227 15.56 74.95 73.12
CA ASP A 227 15.07 73.86 72.28
C ASP A 227 14.74 74.48 70.92
N THR A 228 15.74 74.63 70.06
CA THR A 228 15.49 74.63 68.63
C THR A 228 15.77 73.23 68.16
N ASP A 229 14.72 72.43 68.25
CA ASP A 229 14.32 71.49 67.23
C ASP A 229 14.68 72.05 65.84
N VAL A 230 15.91 71.80 65.39
CA VAL A 230 16.23 71.83 63.98
C VAL A 230 16.00 70.40 63.54
N ASP A 231 14.78 70.16 63.08
CA ASP A 231 14.36 69.02 62.28
C ASP A 231 15.50 68.61 61.34
N ALA A 232 16.22 67.57 61.73
CA ALA A 232 16.95 66.73 60.80
C ALA A 232 15.92 65.82 60.11
N ASP A 233 15.04 66.44 59.33
CA ASP A 233 14.17 65.76 58.39
C ASP A 233 14.98 65.52 57.11
N ALA A 234 15.79 64.46 57.14
CA ALA A 234 16.44 63.89 55.97
C ALA A 234 16.74 62.39 56.18
N GLU A 235 15.84 61.68 56.84
CA GLU A 235 15.69 60.23 56.61
C GLU A 235 14.68 60.09 55.48
N ALA A 236 15.13 60.37 54.25
CA ALA A 236 14.45 59.86 53.07
C ALA A 236 14.47 58.33 53.20
N SER A 237 13.31 57.75 53.50
CA SER A 237 13.04 56.35 53.22
C SER A 237 13.61 56.01 51.84
N PRO A 238 14.22 54.83 51.63
CA PRO A 238 14.29 54.31 50.28
C PRO A 238 12.83 54.21 49.82
N ASP A 239 12.44 55.15 48.96
CA ASP A 239 11.29 55.01 48.09
C ASP A 239 11.61 53.75 47.28
N ASP A 240 11.00 52.64 47.70
CA ASP A 240 10.74 51.49 46.86
C ASP A 240 9.91 52.02 45.69
N THR A 241 10.60 52.67 44.76
CA THR A 241 10.13 52.88 43.41
C THR A 241 10.16 51.49 42.80
N ASP A 242 9.07 50.77 43.06
CA ASP A 242 8.48 49.86 42.10
C ASP A 242 8.45 50.63 40.78
N VAL A 243 9.51 50.44 40.00
CA VAL A 243 9.51 50.77 38.59
C VAL A 243 8.54 49.77 37.99
N ASP A 244 7.27 50.15 37.98
CA ASP A 244 6.29 49.67 37.03
C ASP A 244 6.90 49.92 35.64
N ALA A 245 7.55 48.87 35.13
CA ALA A 245 7.85 48.73 33.74
C ALA A 245 6.51 48.46 33.02
N ASP A 246 5.71 49.52 32.87
CA ASP A 246 4.75 49.65 31.79
C ASP A 246 5.54 49.67 30.47
N ALA A 247 5.94 48.48 30.03
CA ALA A 247 6.19 48.20 28.63
C ALA A 247 4.83 47.92 27.96
N GLU A 248 4.03 48.97 27.84
CA GLU A 248 2.96 49.09 26.86
C GLU A 248 3.59 49.07 25.46
N THR A 249 3.83 47.88 24.94
CA THR A 249 3.85 47.63 23.50
C THR A 249 2.90 46.49 23.23
N SER A 250 1.66 46.85 22.92
CA SER A 250 0.72 46.00 22.21
C SER A 250 1.41 45.35 21.00
N PRO A 251 1.33 44.02 20.82
CA PRO A 251 1.03 43.52 19.51
C PRO A 251 -0.47 43.65 19.30
N ASP A 252 -0.84 44.40 18.26
CA ASP A 252 -2.10 44.27 17.53
C ASP A 252 -2.61 42.83 17.57
N ASP A 253 -3.69 42.60 18.32
CA ASP A 253 -4.63 41.53 18.02
C ASP A 253 -5.32 41.92 16.71
N THR A 254 -4.65 41.67 15.59
CA THR A 254 -5.33 41.54 14.31
C THR A 254 -6.24 40.33 14.40
N ASP A 255 -7.51 40.59 14.69
CA ASP A 255 -8.64 39.73 14.36
C ASP A 255 -8.52 39.33 12.88
N VAL A 256 -7.90 38.17 12.64
CA VAL A 256 -8.01 37.48 11.36
C VAL A 256 -9.30 36.70 11.39
N ASP A 257 -10.35 37.32 10.85
CA ASP A 257 -11.54 36.64 10.36
C ASP A 257 -11.11 35.54 9.37
N ALA A 258 -11.00 34.31 9.88
CA ALA A 258 -10.93 33.11 9.06
C ALA A 258 -12.35 32.53 8.94
N ASP A 259 -13.20 33.24 8.21
CA ASP A 259 -14.34 32.67 7.52
C ASP A 259 -13.80 31.77 6.40
N ALA A 260 -13.72 30.47 6.66
CA ALA A 260 -13.51 29.44 5.64
C ALA A 260 -14.36 28.22 5.98
N GLU A 261 -15.66 28.38 5.73
CA GLU A 261 -16.58 27.30 5.36
C GLU A 261 -15.95 26.46 4.23
N ALA A 262 -15.49 25.25 4.57
CA ALA A 262 -15.43 24.14 3.63
C ALA A 262 -15.38 22.83 4.42
N SER A 263 -16.53 22.16 4.50
CA SER A 263 -16.60 20.73 4.77
C SER A 263 -15.60 19.98 3.91
N PRO A 264 -14.82 19.04 4.46
CA PRO A 264 -14.52 17.83 3.74
C PRO A 264 -15.69 16.86 3.94
N ASP A 265 -16.31 16.49 2.83
CA ASP A 265 -16.99 15.21 2.68
C ASP A 265 -16.12 14.12 3.32
N ASP A 266 -16.69 13.40 4.27
CA ASP A 266 -16.20 12.11 4.73
C ASP A 266 -16.34 11.13 3.55
N THR A 267 -15.40 11.15 2.60
CA THR A 267 -15.18 10.02 1.70
C THR A 267 -14.34 9.01 2.45
N ASP A 268 -15.02 7.96 2.91
CA ASP A 268 -14.45 6.66 3.22
C ASP A 268 -13.54 6.23 2.06
N VAL A 269 -12.23 6.35 2.25
CA VAL A 269 -11.22 5.68 1.42
C VAL A 269 -10.69 4.53 2.25
N ASP A 270 -11.28 3.37 2.05
CA ASP A 270 -10.70 2.09 2.41
C ASP A 270 -9.36 1.93 1.68
N ALA A 271 -8.28 2.28 2.36
CA ALA A 271 -6.93 1.94 1.98
C ALA A 271 -6.47 0.76 2.85
N ASP A 272 -6.85 -0.44 2.43
CA ASP A 272 -6.19 -1.69 2.85
C ASP A 272 -4.72 -1.65 2.44
N ALA A 273 -3.89 -1.14 3.34
CA ALA A 273 -2.46 -1.25 3.30
C ALA A 273 -2.03 -2.48 4.12
N GLU A 274 -2.25 -3.66 3.56
CA GLU A 274 -1.67 -4.91 4.04
C GLU A 274 -0.18 -4.93 3.70
N ALA A 275 0.64 -4.39 4.61
CA ALA A 275 2.07 -4.57 4.63
C ALA A 275 2.43 -5.75 5.56
N SER A 276 2.56 -6.94 4.99
CA SER A 276 3.39 -8.02 5.57
C SER A 276 4.66 -8.17 4.73
N PRO A 277 5.86 -8.02 5.31
CA PRO A 277 7.04 -8.66 4.78
C PRO A 277 7.15 -10.05 5.41
N ASP A 278 6.81 -11.09 4.65
CA ASP A 278 7.22 -12.46 4.96
C ASP A 278 8.55 -12.72 4.21
N ASP A 279 9.62 -12.70 4.98
CA ASP A 279 10.98 -13.05 4.56
C ASP A 279 11.00 -14.52 4.10
N THR A 280 10.92 -14.76 2.80
CA THR A 280 11.30 -16.04 2.20
C THR A 280 12.62 -15.89 1.46
N ASP A 281 13.68 -16.32 2.13
CA ASP A 281 15.00 -16.61 1.56
C ASP A 281 14.86 -17.59 0.38
N VAL A 282 14.89 -17.07 -0.84
CA VAL A 282 15.06 -17.89 -2.04
C VAL A 282 16.55 -18.06 -2.29
N ASP A 283 17.04 -19.26 -1.97
CA ASP A 283 18.36 -19.77 -2.32
C ASP A 283 18.63 -19.60 -3.83
N ALA A 284 19.49 -18.64 -4.16
CA ALA A 284 20.12 -18.52 -5.47
C ALA A 284 21.08 -19.71 -5.69
N ARG A 285 20.57 -20.79 -6.28
CA ARG A 285 21.41 -21.77 -6.98
C ARG A 285 21.38 -21.49 -8.47
N GLY A 286 22.47 -20.88 -8.92
CA GLY A 286 22.81 -20.77 -10.33
C GLY A 286 22.79 -22.14 -11.00
N VAL A 287 22.06 -22.21 -12.10
CA VAL A 287 22.21 -23.28 -13.09
C VAL A 287 22.74 -22.60 -14.34
N GLU A 288 23.98 -22.95 -14.66
CA GLU A 288 24.70 -22.45 -15.80
C GLU A 288 24.03 -22.90 -17.09
N ALA A 289 24.03 -21.99 -18.07
CA ALA A 289 23.64 -22.26 -19.43
C ALA A 289 24.72 -23.13 -20.10
N ASP A 290 24.40 -24.39 -20.37
CA ASP A 290 25.11 -25.19 -21.36
C ASP A 290 24.23 -25.37 -22.59
N THR A 291 24.63 -24.64 -23.62
CA THR A 291 24.22 -24.80 -25.01
C THR A 291 24.90 -26.03 -25.60
N ASP A 292 24.14 -26.98 -26.14
CA ASP A 292 24.60 -27.73 -27.32
C ASP A 292 23.43 -28.22 -28.19
N PRO A 293 23.54 -28.12 -29.53
CA PRO A 293 22.48 -28.45 -30.47
C PRO A 293 22.59 -29.92 -30.91
N VAL A 294 21.47 -30.64 -30.96
CA VAL A 294 21.43 -31.95 -31.62
C VAL A 294 20.37 -31.96 -32.70
N GLU A 295 20.86 -32.38 -33.86
CA GLU A 295 20.27 -32.37 -35.18
C GLU A 295 19.01 -33.24 -35.30
N ALA A 296 18.22 -32.84 -36.30
CA ALA A 296 17.11 -33.59 -36.85
C ALA A 296 17.52 -34.98 -37.36
N GLU A 297 16.64 -35.98 -37.21
CA GLU A 297 16.19 -36.84 -38.31
C GLU A 297 14.95 -37.67 -37.88
N PRO A 298 13.96 -37.89 -38.76
CA PRO A 298 12.76 -38.68 -38.48
C PRO A 298 12.90 -40.13 -38.98
N PRO A 299 12.04 -41.05 -38.52
CA PRO A 299 11.64 -42.14 -39.40
C PRO A 299 10.13 -42.24 -39.57
N ALA A 300 9.73 -42.22 -40.83
CA ALA A 300 8.50 -42.82 -41.32
C ALA A 300 8.66 -44.35 -41.40
N GLN A 301 7.59 -45.09 -41.05
CA GLN A 301 7.13 -46.39 -41.61
C GLN A 301 5.96 -46.87 -40.73
N ASP A 302 4.73 -46.82 -41.21
CA ASP A 302 4.03 -47.79 -42.07
C ASP A 302 3.29 -48.89 -41.29
N ALA A 303 1.96 -48.80 -41.39
CA ALA A 303 0.95 -49.85 -41.54
C ALA A 303 1.10 -51.20 -40.79
N ALA A 304 0.10 -51.54 -39.96
CA ALA A 304 -0.92 -52.56 -40.27
C ALA A 304 -1.70 -53.03 -39.03
N GLY A 305 -3.03 -52.85 -39.07
CA GLY A 305 -4.03 -53.90 -38.81
C GLY A 305 -4.16 -54.53 -37.41
N GLY A 306 -5.34 -54.33 -36.81
CA GLY A 306 -5.97 -55.34 -35.94
C GLY A 306 -6.77 -54.76 -34.76
N PRO A 307 -8.12 -54.88 -34.75
CA PRO A 307 -8.93 -54.44 -33.61
C PRO A 307 -9.04 -55.57 -32.58
N ALA A 308 -8.67 -55.29 -31.33
CA ALA A 308 -8.97 -56.17 -30.21
C ALA A 308 -9.44 -55.33 -29.02
N ASN A 309 -10.76 -55.39 -28.85
CA ASN A 309 -11.50 -55.10 -27.65
C ASN A 309 -10.82 -55.73 -26.41
N VAL A 310 -10.34 -54.90 -25.49
CA VAL A 310 -10.06 -55.29 -24.10
C VAL A 310 -10.48 -54.10 -23.23
N SER A 311 -11.67 -54.22 -22.63
CA SER A 311 -12.00 -53.56 -21.37
C SER A 311 -10.98 -54.01 -20.32
N ASP A 312 -10.28 -53.07 -19.68
CA ASP A 312 -9.74 -53.29 -18.33
C ASP A 312 -9.29 -51.95 -17.72
N GLU A 313 -10.14 -51.45 -16.83
CA GLU A 313 -9.77 -50.87 -15.53
C GLU A 313 -8.44 -50.11 -15.44
N THR A 314 -8.43 -48.83 -15.84
CA THR A 314 -7.50 -47.84 -15.28
C THR A 314 -7.90 -47.58 -13.82
N GLY A 315 -7.52 -48.51 -12.95
CA GLY A 315 -7.35 -48.25 -11.53
C GLY A 315 -6.21 -47.26 -11.40
N GLU A 316 -6.54 -45.98 -11.26
CA GLU A 316 -5.66 -45.00 -10.66
C GLU A 316 -5.39 -45.50 -9.24
N GLU A 317 -4.21 -46.12 -9.04
CA GLU A 317 -3.66 -46.34 -7.70
C GLU A 317 -3.41 -44.95 -7.11
N HIS A 318 -4.45 -44.39 -6.50
CA HIS A 318 -4.35 -43.31 -5.55
C HIS A 318 -3.45 -43.85 -4.44
N VAL A 319 -2.18 -43.44 -4.46
CA VAL A 319 -1.30 -43.60 -3.31
C VAL A 319 -2.00 -42.81 -2.22
N THR A 320 -2.78 -43.50 -1.39
CA THR A 320 -3.27 -42.95 -0.13
C THR A 320 -2.04 -42.84 0.73
N GLU A 321 -1.33 -41.71 0.61
CA GLU A 321 -0.45 -41.26 1.68
C GLU A 321 -1.32 -41.29 2.94
N GLU A 322 -1.05 -42.27 3.81
CA GLU A 322 -1.89 -42.55 4.97
C GLU A 322 -2.07 -41.24 5.73
N ALA A 323 -3.31 -40.73 5.73
CA ALA A 323 -3.67 -39.49 6.39
C ALA A 323 -3.09 -39.55 7.81
N PRO A 324 -2.24 -38.59 8.20
CA PRO A 324 -1.56 -38.63 9.47
C PRO A 324 -2.58 -38.74 10.62
N GLU A 325 -2.37 -39.74 11.48
CA GLU A 325 -3.30 -40.09 12.56
C GLU A 325 -3.72 -38.83 13.35
N ASN A 326 -5.03 -38.57 13.43
CA ASN A 326 -5.67 -37.41 14.08
C ASN A 326 -5.67 -36.08 13.31
N MET A 327 -5.59 -36.10 11.98
CA MET A 327 -5.87 -34.92 11.16
C MET A 327 -7.01 -35.18 10.17
N ILE A 328 -7.77 -34.14 9.86
CA ILE A 328 -8.85 -34.13 8.88
C ILE A 328 -8.44 -33.25 7.70
N GLU A 329 -8.76 -33.70 6.50
CA GLU A 329 -8.48 -32.95 5.28
C GLU A 329 -9.61 -31.94 5.02
N CYS A 330 -9.25 -30.67 4.83
CA CYS A 330 -10.20 -29.67 4.36
C CYS A 330 -10.49 -29.92 2.88
N ARG A 331 -11.76 -30.21 2.54
CA ARG A 331 -12.13 -30.54 1.15
C ARG A 331 -12.01 -29.38 0.17
N MET A 332 -11.86 -28.14 0.67
CA MET A 332 -11.69 -26.95 -0.15
C MET A 332 -10.24 -26.78 -0.62
N CYS A 333 -9.26 -26.97 0.27
CA CYS A 333 -7.85 -26.73 -0.02
C CYS A 333 -6.98 -28.00 -0.09
N GLY A 334 -7.50 -29.15 0.33
CA GLY A 334 -6.76 -30.42 0.36
C GLY A 334 -5.72 -30.51 1.49
N GLU A 335 -5.67 -29.53 2.40
CA GLU A 335 -4.70 -29.52 3.51
C GLU A 335 -5.24 -30.23 4.76
N TYR A 336 -4.33 -30.81 5.56
CA TYR A 336 -4.65 -31.56 6.77
C TYR A 336 -4.59 -30.68 8.03
N TYR A 337 -5.68 -30.66 8.79
CA TYR A 337 -5.84 -29.88 10.02
C TYR A 337 -6.23 -30.76 11.20
N LYS A 338 -5.89 -30.33 12.43
CA LYS A 338 -6.38 -30.99 13.66
C LYS A 338 -7.87 -30.76 13.93
N ALA A 339 -8.40 -29.66 13.41
CA ALA A 339 -9.82 -29.33 13.40
C ALA A 339 -10.03 -28.23 12.35
N ILE A 340 -11.13 -28.32 11.59
CA ILE A 340 -11.55 -27.26 10.67
C ILE A 340 -12.33 -26.25 11.52
N THR A 341 -11.78 -25.06 11.66
CA THR A 341 -12.34 -23.97 12.48
C THR A 341 -12.91 -22.88 11.58
N GLU A 342 -13.84 -22.07 12.13
CA GLU A 342 -14.44 -20.95 11.41
C GLU A 342 -13.40 -19.99 10.77
N PRO A 343 -12.29 -19.61 11.43
CA PRO A 343 -11.29 -18.73 10.81
C PRO A 343 -10.64 -19.32 9.56
N HIS A 344 -10.50 -20.64 9.47
CA HIS A 344 -9.98 -21.29 8.27
C HIS A 344 -11.02 -21.32 7.15
N LEU A 345 -12.29 -21.55 7.46
CA LEU A 345 -13.35 -21.48 6.43
C LEU A 345 -13.58 -20.06 5.92
N GLN A 346 -13.31 -19.04 6.75
CA GLN A 346 -13.33 -17.64 6.33
C GLN A 346 -12.28 -17.32 5.26
N THR A 347 -11.13 -18.00 5.22
CA THR A 347 -10.16 -17.81 4.10
C THR A 347 -10.67 -18.37 2.78
N HIS A 348 -11.77 -19.14 2.82
CA HIS A 348 -12.49 -19.67 1.67
C HIS A 348 -13.85 -18.98 1.48
N ASP A 349 -14.11 -17.86 2.16
CA ASP A 349 -15.40 -17.14 2.14
C ASP A 349 -16.61 -18.01 2.53
N MET A 350 -16.41 -18.99 3.43
CA MET A 350 -17.46 -19.91 3.87
C MET A 350 -17.63 -19.89 5.39
N THR A 351 -18.86 -20.13 5.83
CA THR A 351 -19.15 -20.45 7.24
C THR A 351 -19.13 -21.96 7.47
N ILE A 352 -19.11 -22.39 8.74
CA ILE A 352 -19.25 -23.83 9.08
C ILE A 352 -20.56 -24.41 8.52
N GLN A 353 -21.63 -23.61 8.48
CA GLN A 353 -22.92 -24.04 7.95
C GLN A 353 -22.83 -24.26 6.44
N ASP A 354 -22.24 -23.32 5.69
CA ASP A 354 -22.06 -23.44 4.24
C ASP A 354 -21.19 -24.67 3.88
N TYR A 355 -20.15 -24.92 4.68
CA TYR A 355 -19.29 -26.10 4.49
C TYR A 355 -20.05 -27.42 4.69
N ARG A 356 -20.96 -27.48 5.67
CA ARG A 356 -21.83 -28.65 5.88
C ARG A 356 -22.91 -28.77 4.82
N ASP A 357 -23.49 -27.66 4.37
CA ASP A 357 -24.49 -27.66 3.32
C ASP A 357 -23.89 -28.14 1.98
N GLU A 358 -22.63 -27.81 1.70
CA GLU A 358 -21.91 -28.23 0.50
C GLU A 358 -21.37 -29.67 0.57
N PHE A 359 -20.72 -30.05 1.68
CA PHE A 359 -20.02 -31.34 1.80
C PHE A 359 -20.79 -32.41 2.59
N GLY A 360 -21.99 -32.09 3.08
CA GLY A 360 -22.88 -32.93 3.87
C GLY A 360 -22.85 -32.61 5.37
N ASP A 361 -24.00 -32.75 6.04
CA ASP A 361 -24.15 -32.50 7.49
C ASP A 361 -23.16 -33.30 8.36
N ASP A 362 -22.73 -34.47 7.86
CA ASP A 362 -21.78 -35.38 8.50
C ASP A 362 -20.31 -35.09 8.14
N ALA A 363 -20.01 -33.94 7.51
CA ALA A 363 -18.62 -33.56 7.21
C ALA A 363 -17.82 -33.40 8.51
N PRO A 364 -16.75 -34.20 8.72
CA PRO A 364 -16.01 -34.22 9.98
C PRO A 364 -15.25 -32.90 10.15
N LEU A 365 -15.58 -32.14 11.20
CA LEU A 365 -14.86 -30.91 11.59
C LEU A 365 -13.77 -31.20 12.62
N ARG A 366 -13.78 -32.42 13.20
CA ARG A 366 -12.77 -32.93 14.11
C ARG A 366 -12.49 -34.40 13.80
N PRO A 367 -11.30 -34.92 14.10
CA PRO A 367 -10.92 -36.32 13.86
C PRO A 367 -11.80 -37.39 14.54
N ASN A 368 -12.72 -37.01 15.44
CA ASN A 368 -13.59 -37.93 16.18
C ASN A 368 -15.08 -37.54 16.11
N ASP A 369 -15.46 -36.65 15.17
CA ASP A 369 -16.86 -36.25 14.97
C ASP A 369 -17.66 -37.33 14.22
#